data_AF-A0A507B146-F1
#
_entry.id   AF-A0A507B146-F1
#
_cell.length_a   1.000
_cell.length_b   1.000
_cell.length_c   1.000
_cell.angle_alpha   90.00
_cell.angle_beta   90.00
_cell.angle_gamma   90.00
#
_symmetry.space_group_name_H-M   'P 1'
#
loop_
_entity.id
_entity.type
_entity.pdbx_description
1 polymer ?
#
loop_
_entity_poly.entity_id
_entity_poly.type
_entity_poly.pdbx_seq_one_letter_code
_entity_poly.pdbx_strand_id
1 'polypeptide(L)'
;MGLFDYFAPQGANVPPAVPSHPYYPPGVPMSNYQANVTPLPVVLASFGGLIGVTVVSALLGARKMNNSLGATDQLLFCWFILCFFVLNHESLAGSQHLLAQAWKEYALSDSRYLTSDPFTVCVETITALVWGPCCLATAACIVRGRKSAGGLRQVLQIVTSLAHLYGVALYYSTCHFEYVRKGLSYSRPEPLYYWVYYVGFNAPWVVVPAGQFVHFSHFSNPSASSF
;
A
#
# COMPACT_ATOMS: atom_id res chain seq x y z
N MET A 1 -29.71 -17.74 52.25
CA MET A 1 -30.34 -18.23 51.00
C MET A 1 -30.78 -16.99 50.23
N GLY A 2 -29.92 -16.50 49.32
CA GLY A 2 -30.01 -15.16 48.75
C GLY A 2 -30.54 -15.18 47.32
N LEU A 3 -31.28 -14.13 46.96
CA LEU A 3 -32.03 -13.95 45.71
C LEU A 3 -31.16 -13.74 44.45
N PHE A 4 -29.88 -14.12 44.47
CA PHE A 4 -28.91 -13.85 43.39
C PHE A 4 -28.45 -15.11 42.61
N ASP A 5 -28.86 -16.31 43.02
CA ASP A 5 -28.44 -17.56 42.35
C ASP A 5 -29.25 -17.90 41.08
N TYR A 6 -30.24 -17.08 40.69
CA TYR A 6 -31.10 -17.32 39.51
C TYR A 6 -30.61 -16.67 38.21
N PHE A 7 -29.50 -15.91 38.24
CA PHE A 7 -28.92 -15.26 37.06
C PHE A 7 -27.50 -15.74 36.73
N ALA A 8 -27.13 -16.94 37.14
CA ALA A 8 -25.97 -17.59 36.53
C ALA A 8 -26.36 -18.02 35.11
N PRO A 9 -25.74 -17.47 34.04
CA PRO A 9 -25.87 -18.10 32.74
C PRO A 9 -25.33 -19.51 32.90
N GLN A 10 -26.15 -20.51 32.57
CA GLN A 10 -25.62 -21.85 32.33
C GLN A 10 -24.70 -21.73 31.11
N GLY A 11 -23.44 -21.43 31.39
CA GLY A 11 -22.38 -21.45 30.42
C GLY A 11 -22.30 -22.87 29.89
N ALA A 12 -22.94 -23.11 28.75
CA ALA A 12 -22.42 -24.10 27.84
C ALA A 12 -20.92 -23.80 27.74
N ASN A 13 -20.10 -24.77 28.12
CA ASN A 13 -18.69 -24.81 27.76
C ASN A 13 -18.63 -24.85 26.23
N VAL A 14 -18.89 -23.72 25.58
CA VAL A 14 -18.57 -23.50 24.19
C VAL A 14 -17.07 -23.30 24.20
N PRO A 15 -16.27 -24.26 23.69
CA PRO A 15 -14.84 -24.01 23.52
C PRO A 15 -14.70 -22.68 22.77
N PRO A 16 -13.76 -21.79 23.13
CA PRO A 16 -13.58 -20.54 22.43
C PRO A 16 -13.51 -20.86 20.94
N ALA A 17 -14.45 -20.30 20.17
CA ALA A 17 -14.55 -20.60 18.75
C ALA A 17 -13.17 -20.36 18.13
N VAL A 18 -12.57 -21.41 17.56
CA VAL A 18 -11.29 -21.30 16.87
C VAL A 18 -11.45 -20.16 15.87
N PRO A 19 -10.62 -19.09 15.93
CA PRO A 19 -10.75 -17.98 15.00
C PRO A 19 -10.73 -18.53 13.57
N SER A 20 -11.75 -18.22 12.78
CA SER A 20 -11.88 -18.71 11.40
C SER A 20 -10.75 -18.23 10.50
N HIS A 21 -9.99 -17.22 10.94
CA HIS A 21 -8.87 -16.62 10.24
C HIS A 21 -7.88 -15.97 11.24
N PRO A 22 -6.63 -15.67 10.82
CA PRO A 22 -5.60 -15.07 11.69
C PRO A 22 -5.68 -13.54 11.83
N TYR A 23 -6.61 -12.87 11.14
CA TYR A 23 -6.73 -11.40 11.13
C TYR A 23 -7.44 -10.83 12.35
N TYR A 24 -7.17 -9.55 12.64
CA TYR A 24 -7.76 -8.79 13.73
C TYR A 24 -8.82 -7.80 13.21
N PRO A 25 -9.89 -7.52 13.96
CA PRO A 25 -10.25 -8.14 15.23
C PRO A 25 -10.72 -9.60 15.05
N PRO A 26 -10.42 -10.50 16.01
CA PRO A 26 -10.78 -11.90 15.91
C PRO A 26 -12.31 -12.10 15.98
N GLY A 27 -12.81 -13.12 15.28
CA GLY A 27 -14.22 -13.49 15.30
C GLY A 27 -15.12 -12.71 14.34
N VAL A 28 -14.58 -11.76 13.57
CA VAL A 28 -15.31 -11.13 12.47
C VAL A 28 -15.47 -12.13 11.32
N PRO A 29 -16.67 -12.34 10.78
CA PRO A 29 -16.83 -13.22 9.63
C PRO A 29 -16.17 -12.61 8.38
N MET A 30 -15.32 -13.38 7.70
CA MET A 30 -14.78 -13.04 6.39
C MET A 30 -15.38 -13.95 5.32
N SER A 31 -16.14 -13.36 4.40
CA SER A 31 -16.75 -14.09 3.30
C SER A 31 -15.68 -14.68 2.38
N ASN A 32 -15.80 -15.99 2.09
CA ASN A 32 -14.94 -16.71 1.14
C ASN A 32 -13.43 -16.71 1.50
N TYR A 33 -13.07 -16.51 2.78
CA TYR A 33 -11.66 -16.56 3.18
C TYR A 33 -11.07 -17.96 2.95
N GLN A 34 -9.91 -17.98 2.29
CA GLN A 34 -9.06 -19.17 2.19
C GLN A 34 -7.62 -18.81 2.55
N ALA A 35 -7.02 -19.58 3.45
CA ALA A 35 -5.61 -19.44 3.80
C ALA A 35 -4.71 -19.62 2.56
N ASN A 36 -3.52 -19.03 2.60
CA ASN A 36 -2.50 -19.24 1.59
C ASN A 36 -2.09 -20.71 1.54
N VAL A 37 -2.11 -21.29 0.34
CA VAL A 37 -1.64 -22.66 0.09
C VAL A 37 -0.14 -22.71 -0.20
N THR A 38 0.42 -21.58 -0.65
CA THR A 38 1.85 -21.48 -0.99
C THR A 38 2.64 -21.03 0.24
N PRO A 39 3.79 -21.67 0.55
CA PRO A 39 4.66 -21.25 1.64
C PRO A 39 5.09 -19.78 1.50
N LEU A 40 5.06 -19.04 2.62
CA LEU A 40 5.34 -17.60 2.64
C LEU A 40 6.67 -17.20 1.96
N PRO A 41 7.82 -17.89 2.18
CA PRO A 41 9.06 -17.53 1.51
C PRO A 41 8.97 -17.59 -0.02
N VAL A 42 8.18 -18.54 -0.56
CA VAL A 42 7.95 -18.67 -1.99
C VAL A 42 7.10 -17.51 -2.50
N VAL A 43 6.02 -17.16 -1.78
CA VAL A 43 5.18 -16.00 -2.11
C VAL A 43 6.02 -14.71 -2.16
N LEU A 44 6.83 -14.45 -1.13
CA LEU A 44 7.66 -13.26 -1.05
C LEU A 44 8.74 -13.23 -2.14
N ALA A 45 9.43 -14.35 -2.38
CA ALA A 45 10.44 -14.44 -3.43
C ALA A 45 9.85 -14.25 -4.83
N SER A 46 8.71 -14.88 -5.12
CA SER A 46 8.01 -14.74 -6.40
C SER A 46 7.48 -13.32 -6.60
N PHE A 47 6.87 -12.72 -5.57
CA PHE A 47 6.34 -11.35 -5.66
C PHE A 47 7.45 -10.32 -5.81
N GLY A 48 8.50 -10.39 -4.98
CA GLY A 48 9.68 -9.54 -5.09
C GLY A 48 10.41 -9.71 -6.42
N GLY A 49 10.52 -10.95 -6.92
CA GLY A 49 11.08 -11.26 -8.23
C GLY A 49 10.28 -10.63 -9.38
N LEU A 50 8.95 -10.71 -9.33
CA LEU A 50 8.07 -10.10 -10.32
C LEU A 50 8.20 -8.57 -10.34
N ILE A 51 8.22 -7.93 -9.16
CA ILE A 51 8.50 -6.49 -9.05
C ILE A 51 9.87 -6.15 -9.65
N GLY A 52 10.90 -6.89 -9.27
CA GLY A 52 12.27 -6.68 -9.74
C GLY A 52 12.38 -6.77 -11.26
N VAL A 53 11.81 -7.83 -11.86
CA VAL A 53 11.80 -8.01 -13.32
C VAL A 53 11.05 -6.87 -14.01
N THR A 54 9.86 -6.49 -13.52
CA THR A 54 9.08 -5.39 -14.11
C THR A 54 9.84 -4.07 -14.07
N VAL A 55 10.38 -3.69 -12.91
CA VAL A 55 11.09 -2.40 -12.74
C VAL A 55 12.39 -2.38 -13.55
N VAL A 56 13.18 -3.45 -13.50
CA VAL A 56 14.47 -3.51 -14.22
C VAL A 56 14.26 -3.52 -15.72
N SER A 57 13.32 -4.33 -16.23
CA SER A 57 13.02 -4.37 -17.67
C SER A 57 12.51 -3.02 -18.18
N ALA A 58 11.62 -2.35 -17.44
CA ALA A 58 11.15 -1.02 -17.76
C ALA A 58 12.29 0.01 -17.77
N LEU A 59 13.20 -0.03 -16.79
CA LEU A 59 14.34 0.88 -16.73
C LEU A 59 15.31 0.66 -17.90
N LEU A 60 15.58 -0.59 -18.27
CA LEU A 60 16.42 -0.92 -19.43
C LEU A 60 15.78 -0.40 -20.74
N GLY A 61 14.46 -0.55 -20.88
CA GLY A 61 13.71 0.03 -21.99
C GLY A 61 13.79 1.57 -22.02
N ALA A 62 13.59 2.21 -20.87
CA ALA A 62 13.69 3.66 -20.73
C ALA A 62 15.08 4.19 -21.12
N ARG A 63 16.16 3.53 -20.67
CA ARG A 63 17.54 3.88 -21.03
C ARG A 63 17.83 3.72 -22.53
N LYS A 64 17.21 2.72 -23.19
CA LYS A 64 17.31 2.57 -24.64
C LYS A 64 16.58 3.69 -25.40
N MET A 65 15.42 4.12 -24.90
CA MET A 65 14.64 5.20 -25.51
C MET A 65 15.26 6.58 -25.26
N ASN A 66 15.88 6.76 -24.10
CA ASN A 66 16.55 8.00 -23.72
C ASN A 66 17.82 7.67 -22.93
N ASN A 67 18.96 7.71 -23.61
CA ASN A 67 20.27 7.43 -23.03
C ASN A 67 20.81 8.57 -22.13
N SER A 68 20.13 9.72 -22.10
CA SER A 68 20.52 10.90 -21.31
C SER A 68 19.81 10.99 -19.95
N LEU A 69 19.07 9.95 -19.55
CA LEU A 69 18.38 9.91 -18.25
C LEU A 69 19.39 9.96 -17.10
N GLY A 70 19.37 11.05 -16.33
CA GLY A 70 20.17 11.18 -15.11
C GLY A 70 19.72 10.23 -13.99
N ALA A 71 20.57 10.03 -12.98
CA ALA A 71 20.31 9.09 -11.88
C ALA A 71 18.97 9.35 -11.16
N THR A 72 18.66 10.62 -10.84
CA THR A 72 17.41 11.00 -10.21
C THR A 72 16.19 10.65 -11.06
N ASP A 73 16.25 10.90 -12.37
CA ASP A 73 15.16 10.60 -13.29
C ASP A 73 14.94 9.09 -13.42
N GLN A 74 16.02 8.30 -13.37
CA GLN A 74 15.92 6.85 -13.35
C GLN A 74 15.28 6.32 -12.06
N LEU A 75 15.65 6.86 -10.89
CA LEU A 75 15.04 6.48 -9.62
C LEU A 75 13.55 6.83 -9.59
N LEU A 76 13.19 8.04 -10.03
CA LEU A 76 11.79 8.48 -10.11
C LEU A 76 11.00 7.64 -11.12
N PHE A 77 11.59 7.31 -12.27
CA PHE A 77 10.99 6.41 -13.24
C PHE A 77 10.68 5.05 -12.61
N CYS A 78 11.65 4.42 -11.94
CA CYS A 78 11.46 3.15 -11.25
C CYS A 78 10.36 3.23 -10.18
N TRP A 79 10.32 4.31 -9.39
CA TRP A 79 9.28 4.55 -8.41
C TRP A 79 7.88 4.59 -9.05
N PHE A 80 7.69 5.36 -10.11
CA PHE A 80 6.38 5.48 -10.76
C PHE A 80 5.94 4.18 -11.47
N ILE A 81 6.87 3.40 -12.01
CA ILE A 81 6.58 2.05 -12.53
C ILE A 81 6.17 1.10 -11.42
N LEU A 82 6.88 1.13 -10.28
CA LEU A 82 6.52 0.34 -9.10
C LEU A 82 5.11 0.69 -8.61
N CYS A 83 4.80 1.99 -8.47
CA CYS A 83 3.47 2.44 -8.06
C CYS A 83 2.40 1.93 -9.03
N PHE A 84 2.57 2.10 -10.34
CA PHE A 84 1.59 1.58 -11.30
C PHE A 84 1.35 0.07 -11.15
N PHE A 85 2.42 -0.71 -10.97
CA PHE A 85 2.32 -2.16 -10.84
C PHE A 85 1.61 -2.59 -9.54
N VAL A 86 1.98 -2.00 -8.40
CA VAL A 86 1.42 -2.37 -7.09
C VAL A 86 -0.04 -1.91 -6.96
N LEU A 87 -0.37 -0.74 -7.51
CA LEU A 87 -1.71 -0.15 -7.41
C LEU A 87 -2.72 -0.76 -8.38
N ASN A 88 -2.28 -1.53 -9.37
CA ASN A 88 -3.15 -2.11 -10.39
C ASN A 88 -3.22 -3.64 -10.23
N HIS A 89 -3.92 -4.09 -9.19
CA HIS A 89 -4.15 -5.50 -8.88
C HIS A 89 -5.66 -5.79 -8.71
N GLU A 90 -6.08 -7.02 -9.01
CA GLU A 90 -7.48 -7.47 -8.79
C GLU A 90 -7.67 -8.13 -7.40
N SER A 91 -8.92 -8.10 -6.93
CA SER A 91 -9.42 -8.50 -5.59
C SER A 91 -8.99 -9.89 -5.09
N LEU A 92 -8.88 -10.03 -3.76
CA LEU A 92 -7.82 -10.81 -3.10
C LEU A 92 -8.32 -11.90 -2.11
N ALA A 93 -9.54 -11.81 -1.58
CA ALA A 93 -9.90 -12.57 -0.37
C ALA A 93 -10.01 -14.10 -0.57
N GLY A 94 -10.53 -14.55 -1.72
CA GLY A 94 -10.71 -15.99 -2.04
C GLY A 94 -9.72 -16.53 -3.08
N SER A 95 -8.84 -15.68 -3.61
CA SER A 95 -7.94 -16.03 -4.71
C SER A 95 -6.63 -16.65 -4.21
N GLN A 96 -6.07 -17.57 -4.98
CA GLN A 96 -4.79 -18.22 -4.71
C GLN A 96 -3.69 -17.79 -5.71
N HIS A 97 -3.97 -16.80 -6.56
CA HIS A 97 -2.93 -16.19 -7.39
C HIS A 97 -1.85 -15.51 -6.52
N LEU A 98 -0.65 -15.35 -7.07
CA LEU A 98 0.50 -14.80 -6.35
C LEU A 98 0.19 -13.47 -5.65
N LEU A 99 -0.45 -12.52 -6.35
CA LEU A 99 -0.83 -11.22 -5.79
C LEU A 99 -1.83 -11.38 -4.63
N ALA A 100 -2.84 -12.25 -4.79
CA ALA A 100 -3.81 -12.53 -3.73
C ALA A 100 -3.16 -13.10 -2.48
N GLN A 101 -2.20 -14.01 -2.63
CA GLN A 101 -1.48 -14.56 -1.48
C GLN A 101 -0.55 -13.53 -0.82
N ALA A 102 0.14 -12.69 -1.60
CA ALA A 102 0.97 -11.61 -1.08
C ALA A 102 0.15 -10.56 -0.32
N TRP A 103 -1.02 -10.19 -0.84
CA TRP A 103 -1.92 -9.27 -0.15
C TRP A 103 -2.58 -9.87 1.08
N LYS A 104 -2.94 -11.17 1.07
CA LYS A 104 -3.42 -11.86 2.27
C LYS A 104 -2.37 -11.85 3.39
N GLU A 105 -1.10 -11.98 3.05
CA GLU A 105 0.01 -11.81 4.00
C GLU A 105 0.09 -10.37 4.50
N TYR A 106 0.08 -9.39 3.59
CA TYR A 106 0.14 -7.97 3.96
C TYR A 106 -1.06 -7.55 4.84
N ALA A 107 -2.25 -8.11 4.60
CA ALA A 107 -3.45 -7.83 5.37
C ALA A 107 -3.38 -8.31 6.84
N LEU A 108 -2.34 -9.06 7.24
CA LEU A 108 -2.05 -9.30 8.66
C LEU A 108 -1.67 -8.00 9.38
N SER A 109 -1.17 -7.02 8.63
CA SER A 109 -0.87 -5.68 9.12
C SER A 109 -2.09 -4.77 9.20
N ASP A 110 -3.10 -5.02 8.36
CA ASP A 110 -4.36 -4.30 8.31
C ASP A 110 -5.44 -5.16 7.62
N SER A 111 -6.36 -5.71 8.40
CA SER A 111 -7.39 -6.60 7.88
C SER A 111 -8.49 -5.90 7.08
N ARG A 112 -8.54 -4.56 7.08
CA ARG A 112 -9.54 -3.78 6.33
C ARG A 112 -9.51 -4.08 4.83
N TYR A 113 -8.35 -4.51 4.33
CA TYR A 113 -8.15 -5.01 2.96
C TYR A 113 -8.94 -6.29 2.64
N LEU A 114 -9.31 -7.10 3.64
CA LEU A 114 -10.05 -8.35 3.47
C LEU A 114 -11.52 -8.24 3.88
N THR A 115 -11.86 -7.28 4.73
CA THR A 115 -13.24 -7.06 5.18
C THR A 115 -14.03 -6.12 4.26
N SER A 116 -13.46 -5.69 3.13
CA SER A 116 -14.08 -4.74 2.19
C SER A 116 -14.55 -3.46 2.90
N ASP A 117 -13.72 -2.91 3.78
CA ASP A 117 -14.04 -1.65 4.47
C ASP A 117 -14.35 -0.54 3.43
N PRO A 118 -15.46 0.21 3.57
CA PRO A 118 -15.87 1.18 2.55
C PRO A 118 -14.81 2.22 2.22
N PHE A 119 -14.07 2.70 3.21
CA PHE A 119 -13.00 3.67 2.97
C PHE A 119 -11.86 3.04 2.17
N THR A 120 -11.38 1.87 2.59
CA THR A 120 -10.33 1.14 1.86
C THR A 120 -10.77 0.83 0.42
N VAL A 121 -11.99 0.33 0.21
CA VAL A 121 -12.50 0.03 -1.14
C VAL A 121 -12.55 1.29 -2.02
N CYS A 122 -13.06 2.40 -1.51
CA CYS A 122 -13.13 3.65 -2.26
C CYS A 122 -11.73 4.19 -2.62
N VAL A 123 -10.81 4.22 -1.65
CA VAL A 123 -9.45 4.71 -1.88
C VAL A 123 -8.68 3.82 -2.84
N GLU A 124 -8.74 2.49 -2.69
CA GLU A 124 -8.10 1.56 -3.61
C GLU A 124 -8.67 1.68 -5.03
N THR A 125 -9.99 1.85 -5.17
CA THR A 125 -10.63 2.05 -6.50
C THR A 125 -10.13 3.31 -7.20
N ILE A 126 -10.08 4.44 -6.49
CA ILE A 126 -9.53 5.69 -7.03
C ILE A 126 -8.04 5.50 -7.37
N THR A 127 -7.31 4.80 -6.52
CA THR A 127 -5.89 4.57 -6.68
C THR A 127 -5.58 3.73 -7.91
N ALA A 128 -6.34 2.66 -8.14
CA ALA A 128 -6.20 1.82 -9.32
C ALA A 128 -6.62 2.55 -10.61
N LEU A 129 -7.74 3.26 -10.60
CA LEU A 129 -8.33 3.86 -11.81
C LEU A 129 -7.74 5.23 -12.18
N VAL A 130 -7.18 5.96 -11.22
CA VAL A 130 -6.68 7.33 -11.43
C VAL A 130 -5.19 7.40 -11.15
N TRP A 131 -4.76 7.04 -9.93
CA TRP A 131 -3.36 7.24 -9.53
C TRP A 131 -2.40 6.32 -10.28
N GLY A 132 -2.75 5.05 -10.49
CA GLY A 132 -1.99 4.11 -11.31
C GLY A 132 -1.70 4.66 -12.73
N PRO A 133 -2.73 5.02 -13.52
CA PRO A 133 -2.55 5.65 -14.83
C PRO A 133 -1.73 6.94 -14.78
N CYS A 134 -1.93 7.80 -13.77
CA CYS A 134 -1.12 9.00 -13.59
C CYS A 134 0.36 8.67 -13.31
N CYS A 135 0.66 7.62 -12.54
CA CYS A 135 2.03 7.15 -12.33
C CYS A 135 2.68 6.69 -13.65
N LEU A 136 1.96 5.89 -14.45
CA LEU A 136 2.45 5.45 -15.76
C LEU A 136 2.68 6.63 -16.72
N ALA A 137 1.74 7.59 -16.75
CA ALA A 137 1.88 8.81 -17.55
C ALA A 137 3.09 9.65 -17.09
N THR A 138 3.36 9.72 -15.79
CA THR A 138 4.53 10.39 -15.23
C THR A 138 5.82 9.72 -15.67
N ALA A 139 5.89 8.39 -15.59
CA ALA A 139 7.03 7.61 -16.07
C ALA A 139 7.29 7.85 -17.56
N ALA A 140 6.24 7.87 -18.39
CA ALA A 140 6.36 8.19 -19.81
C ALA A 140 6.88 9.61 -20.07
N CYS A 141 6.44 10.61 -19.29
CA CYS A 141 6.93 11.97 -19.39
C CYS A 141 8.40 12.10 -18.96
N ILE A 142 8.85 11.31 -17.98
CA ILE A 142 10.27 11.25 -17.60
C ILE A 142 11.11 10.77 -18.78
N VAL A 143 10.71 9.67 -19.44
CA VAL A 143 11.44 9.11 -20.60
C VAL A 143 11.49 10.09 -21.77
N ARG A 144 10.37 10.78 -22.06
CA ARG A 144 10.30 11.81 -23.12
C ARG A 144 11.19 13.03 -22.86
N GLY A 145 11.61 13.24 -21.61
CA GLY A 145 12.55 14.29 -21.23
C GLY A 145 11.92 15.68 -21.12
N ARG A 146 12.66 16.59 -20.45
CA ARG A 146 12.17 17.91 -20.04
C ARG A 146 11.75 18.81 -21.21
N LYS A 147 12.45 18.75 -22.35
CA LYS A 147 12.13 19.58 -23.53
C LYS A 147 10.78 19.23 -24.15
N SER A 148 10.37 17.96 -24.11
CA SER A 148 9.14 17.48 -24.75
C SER A 148 7.95 17.46 -23.79
N ALA A 149 8.17 17.10 -22.52
CA ALA A 149 7.09 16.82 -21.57
C ALA A 149 7.28 17.50 -20.20
N GLY A 150 8.14 18.52 -20.10
CA GLY A 150 8.52 19.14 -18.83
C GLY A 150 7.36 19.68 -17.99
N GLY A 151 6.45 20.44 -18.61
CA GLY A 151 5.29 21.01 -17.91
C GLY A 151 4.33 19.94 -17.40
N LEU A 152 3.92 19.00 -18.26
CA LEU A 152 3.03 17.91 -17.87
C LEU A 152 3.67 17.00 -16.81
N ARG A 153 4.97 16.71 -16.92
CA ARG A 153 5.72 15.95 -15.91
C ARG A 153 5.60 16.59 -14.52
N GLN A 154 5.82 17.89 -14.42
CA GLN A 154 5.75 18.61 -13.13
C GLN A 154 4.36 18.53 -12.52
N VAL A 155 3.32 18.81 -13.32
CA VAL A 155 1.93 18.73 -12.88
C VAL A 155 1.61 17.32 -12.37
N LEU A 156 1.95 16.28 -13.15
CA LEU A 156 1.66 14.91 -12.76
C LEU A 156 2.44 14.49 -11.51
N GLN A 157 3.71 14.88 -11.37
CA GLN A 157 4.51 14.60 -10.18
C GLN A 157 3.93 15.28 -8.93
N ILE A 158 3.48 16.53 -9.03
CA ILE A 158 2.81 17.23 -7.92
C ILE A 158 1.50 16.53 -7.56
N VAL A 159 0.63 16.30 -8.54
CA VAL A 159 -0.70 15.69 -8.32
C VAL A 159 -0.57 14.30 -7.71
N THR A 160 0.27 13.43 -8.27
CA THR A 160 0.48 12.07 -7.75
C THR A 160 1.15 12.08 -6.38
N SER A 161 2.10 12.99 -6.13
CA SER A 161 2.74 13.11 -4.82
C SER A 161 1.76 13.59 -3.74
N LEU A 162 0.91 14.58 -4.05
CA LEU A 162 -0.17 15.00 -3.15
C LEU A 162 -1.15 13.86 -2.88
N ALA A 163 -1.55 13.12 -3.92
CA ALA A 163 -2.46 11.99 -3.78
C ALA A 163 -1.89 10.90 -2.86
N HIS A 164 -0.61 10.54 -3.01
CA HIS A 164 0.05 9.57 -2.14
C HIS A 164 0.15 10.05 -0.68
N LEU A 165 0.58 11.31 -0.46
CA LEU A 165 0.67 11.88 0.89
C LEU A 165 -0.69 11.98 1.57
N TYR A 166 -1.70 12.42 0.84
CA TYR A 166 -3.07 12.52 1.34
C TYR A 166 -3.65 11.14 1.64
N GLY A 167 -3.47 10.17 0.73
CA GLY A 167 -3.93 8.81 0.87
C GLY A 167 -3.32 8.11 2.09
N VAL A 168 -2.00 8.18 2.26
CA VAL A 168 -1.32 7.55 3.41
C VAL A 168 -1.68 8.26 4.73
N ALA A 169 -1.85 9.58 4.72
CA ALA A 169 -2.32 10.32 5.89
C ALA A 169 -3.73 9.87 6.31
N LEU A 170 -4.66 9.73 5.36
CA LEU A 170 -5.99 9.20 5.66
C LEU A 170 -5.96 7.74 6.10
N TYR A 171 -5.12 6.90 5.47
CA TYR A 171 -4.96 5.50 5.83
C TYR A 171 -4.53 5.31 7.29
N TYR A 172 -3.54 6.08 7.74
CA TYR A 172 -3.11 6.08 9.14
C TYR A 172 -4.15 6.72 10.07
N SER A 173 -4.72 7.86 9.68
CA SER A 173 -5.67 8.59 10.53
C SER A 173 -6.96 7.81 10.78
N THR A 174 -7.48 7.11 9.76
CA THR A 174 -8.70 6.30 9.89
C THR A 174 -8.48 5.10 10.81
N CYS A 175 -7.35 4.40 10.67
CA CYS A 175 -7.01 3.29 11.57
C CYS A 175 -6.86 3.78 13.01
N HIS A 176 -6.13 4.87 13.20
CA HIS A 176 -5.92 5.46 14.52
C HIS A 176 -7.25 5.94 15.15
N PHE A 177 -8.13 6.55 14.36
CA PHE A 177 -9.44 6.99 14.81
C PHE A 177 -10.30 5.80 15.28
N GLU A 178 -10.37 4.72 14.50
CA GLU A 178 -11.10 3.50 14.86
C GLU A 178 -10.55 2.89 16.16
N TYR A 179 -9.22 2.87 16.31
CA TYR A 179 -8.58 2.41 17.55
C TYR A 179 -8.96 3.28 18.76
N VAL A 180 -8.81 4.60 18.66
CA VAL A 180 -9.08 5.52 19.78
C VAL A 180 -10.57 5.57 20.14
N ARG A 181 -11.47 5.50 19.15
CA ARG A 181 -12.91 5.66 19.36
C ARG A 181 -13.64 4.37 19.66
N LYS A 182 -13.19 3.25 19.10
CA LYS A 182 -13.90 1.96 19.18
C LYS A 182 -13.06 0.85 19.80
N GLY A 183 -11.77 1.10 20.09
CA GLY A 183 -10.86 0.09 20.60
C GLY A 183 -10.51 -0.99 19.58
N LEU A 184 -10.77 -0.74 18.28
CA LEU A 184 -10.56 -1.73 17.22
C LEU A 184 -9.12 -1.64 16.69
N SER A 185 -8.41 -2.75 16.77
CA SER A 185 -7.16 -2.96 16.03
C SER A 185 -7.43 -3.85 14.83
N TYR A 186 -6.95 -3.42 13.67
CA TYR A 186 -6.98 -4.22 12.43
C TYR A 186 -5.64 -4.94 12.17
N SER A 187 -4.60 -4.55 12.92
CA SER A 187 -3.28 -5.17 12.86
C SER A 187 -3.17 -6.28 13.88
N ARG A 188 -2.44 -7.33 13.51
CA ARG A 188 -1.98 -8.34 14.45
C ARG A 188 -1.03 -7.74 15.50
N PRO A 189 -1.02 -8.26 16.74
CA PRO A 189 -0.28 -7.67 17.85
C PRO A 189 1.24 -7.84 17.75
N GLU A 190 1.73 -8.75 16.90
CA GLU A 190 3.15 -8.96 16.74
C GLU A 190 3.82 -7.71 16.12
N PRO A 191 4.96 -7.23 16.66
CA PRO A 191 5.62 -6.01 16.18
C PRO A 191 5.95 -6.00 14.69
N LEU A 192 6.20 -7.17 14.10
CA LEU A 192 6.44 -7.34 12.67
C LEU A 192 5.31 -6.74 11.82
N TYR A 193 4.05 -7.06 12.15
CA TYR A 193 2.92 -6.66 11.32
C TYR A 193 2.62 -5.17 11.46
N TYR A 194 2.75 -4.61 12.66
CA TYR A 194 2.53 -3.17 12.82
C TYR A 194 3.71 -2.33 12.34
N TRP A 195 4.94 -2.59 12.78
CA TRP A 195 6.06 -1.70 12.48
C TRP A 195 6.68 -1.94 11.12
N VAL A 196 6.82 -3.19 10.69
CA VAL A 196 7.46 -3.49 9.40
C VAL A 196 6.45 -3.40 8.27
N TYR A 197 5.30 -4.06 8.39
CA TYR A 197 4.32 -4.07 7.30
C TYR A 197 3.50 -2.78 7.29
N TYR A 198 2.78 -2.48 8.37
CA TYR A 198 1.85 -1.34 8.39
C TYR A 198 2.59 0.01 8.31
N VAL A 199 3.61 0.24 9.14
CA VAL A 199 4.40 1.48 9.07
C VAL A 199 5.45 1.40 7.95
N GLY A 200 6.31 0.39 7.98
CA GLY A 200 7.48 0.30 7.10
C GLY A 200 7.14 0.19 5.61
N PHE A 201 6.21 -0.67 5.20
CA PHE A 201 5.89 -0.82 3.78
C PHE A 201 5.11 0.38 3.22
N ASN A 202 4.40 1.16 4.03
CA ASN A 202 3.74 2.39 3.57
C ASN A 202 4.64 3.63 3.63
N ALA A 203 5.72 3.62 4.42
CA ALA A 203 6.64 4.74 4.54
C ALA A 203 7.19 5.29 3.19
N PRO A 204 7.46 4.48 2.15
CA PRO A 204 7.87 4.98 0.83
C PRO A 204 6.86 5.95 0.20
N TRP A 205 5.55 5.76 0.42
CA TRP A 205 4.49 6.65 -0.05
C TRP A 205 4.45 7.99 0.71
N VAL A 206 5.22 8.12 1.79
CA VAL A 206 5.50 9.41 2.45
C VAL A 206 6.81 9.99 1.94
N VAL A 207 7.89 9.21 2.05
CA VAL A 207 9.27 9.70 1.86
C VAL A 207 9.53 10.13 0.42
N VAL A 208 9.15 9.32 -0.57
CA VAL A 208 9.44 9.62 -1.98
C VAL A 208 8.62 10.83 -2.45
N PRO A 209 7.30 10.91 -2.22
CA PRO A 209 6.52 12.11 -2.54
C PRO A 209 7.00 13.38 -1.84
N ALA A 210 7.30 13.33 -0.54
CA ALA A 210 7.83 14.48 0.20
C ALA A 210 9.17 14.97 -0.36
N GLY A 211 10.07 14.03 -0.70
CA GLY A 211 11.34 14.35 -1.34
C GLY A 211 11.19 15.03 -2.70
N GLN A 212 10.14 14.71 -3.47
CA GLN A 212 9.85 15.41 -4.72
C GLN A 212 9.51 16.89 -4.50
N PHE A 213 8.74 17.22 -3.45
CA PHE A 213 8.43 18.63 -3.14
C PHE A 213 9.67 19.44 -2.77
N VAL A 214 10.58 18.86 -1.97
CA VAL A 214 11.86 19.50 -1.64
C VAL A 214 12.69 19.75 -2.90
N HIS A 215 12.72 18.77 -3.81
CA HIS A 215 13.41 18.92 -5.08
C HIS A 215 12.81 20.04 -5.95
N PHE A 216 11.48 20.18 -5.99
CA PHE A 216 10.81 21.28 -6.70
C PHE A 216 11.10 22.65 -6.11
N SER A 217 11.15 22.79 -4.78
CA SER A 217 11.47 24.07 -4.13
C SER A 217 12.88 24.56 -4.43
N HIS A 218 13.85 23.65 -4.57
CA HIS A 218 15.21 24.03 -4.96
C HIS A 218 15.32 24.48 -6.43
N PHE A 219 14.49 23.96 -7.33
CA PHE A 219 14.45 24.41 -8.72
C PHE A 219 13.78 25.77 -8.91
N SER A 220 12.80 26.10 -8.07
CA SER A 220 12.07 27.37 -8.14
C SER A 220 12.81 28.52 -7.43
N ASN A 221 13.82 28.21 -6.61
CA ASN A 221 14.63 29.21 -5.92
C ASN A 221 16.14 28.86 -5.93
N PRO A 222 16.84 28.99 -7.08
CA PRO A 222 18.26 28.65 -7.21
C PRO A 222 19.21 29.54 -6.39
N SER A 223 18.72 30.61 -5.75
CA SER A 223 19.49 31.50 -4.87
C SER A 223 19.54 31.03 -3.41
N ALA A 224 18.82 29.97 -3.03
CA ALA A 224 18.79 29.47 -1.66
C ALA A 224 19.93 28.47 -1.31
N SER A 225 20.79 28.11 -2.27
CA SER A 225 21.90 27.16 -2.07
C SER A 225 23.28 27.81 -1.95
N SER A 226 23.33 29.10 -1.61
CA SER A 226 24.57 29.83 -1.38
C SER A 226 24.53 30.53 -0.03
N PHE A 227 24.67 29.76 1.04
CA PHE A 227 25.24 30.16 2.33
C PHE A 227 25.94 28.96 2.97
#